data_AF-A0A963N3V6-F1
#
_entry.id   AF-A0A963N3V6-F1
#
_cell.length_a   1.000
_cell.length_b   1.000
_cell.length_c   1.000
_cell.angle_alpha   90.00
_cell.angle_beta   90.00
_cell.angle_gamma   90.00
#
_symmetry.space_group_name_H-M   'P 1'
#
loop_
_entity.id
_entity.type
_entity.pdbx_description
1 polymer ?
#
loop_
_entity_poly.entity_id
_entity_poly.type
_entity_poly.pdbx_seq_one_letter_code
_entity_poly.pdbx_strand_id
1 'polypeptide(L)'
;MLIKRPDDIRPSEITPPAVYADRRRFLQLTGAGAAALALGQPGALFAAPGGLPGPIAKSPLSTLEEPTSRKDVVSYNNYYEFGTDKR
;
A
#
# COMPACT_ATOMS: atom_id res chain seq x y z
N MET A 1 33.48 -11.67 -46.73
CA MET A 1 33.45 -10.86 -45.49
C MET A 1 32.02 -10.87 -44.98
N LEU A 2 31.73 -11.59 -43.90
CA LEU A 2 30.36 -11.73 -43.38
C LEU A 2 30.07 -10.59 -42.40
N ILE A 3 29.36 -9.55 -42.87
CA ILE A 3 28.91 -8.47 -42.00
C ILE A 3 27.76 -9.02 -41.16
N LYS A 4 28.02 -9.36 -39.90
CA LYS A 4 26.98 -9.70 -38.92
C LYS A 4 26.22 -8.41 -38.57
N ARG A 5 24.89 -8.49 -38.57
CA ARG A 5 24.05 -7.43 -38.00
C ARG A 5 24.26 -7.45 -36.47
N PRO A 6 24.38 -6.28 -35.83
CA PRO A 6 24.42 -6.22 -34.37
C PRO A 6 23.11 -6.78 -33.80
N ASP A 7 23.21 -7.47 -32.67
CA ASP A 7 22.04 -7.94 -31.93
C ASP A 7 21.21 -6.72 -31.48
N ASP A 8 19.87 -6.85 -31.51
CA ASP A 8 18.94 -5.77 -31.12
C ASP A 8 19.12 -5.33 -29.65
N ILE A 9 19.67 -6.20 -28.80
CA ILE A 9 19.99 -5.92 -27.39
C ILE A 9 21.42 -6.38 -27.12
N ARG A 10 22.23 -5.48 -26.57
CA ARG A 10 23.62 -5.77 -26.20
C ARG A 10 23.64 -6.61 -24.92
N PRO A 11 24.59 -7.56 -24.77
CA PRO A 11 24.73 -8.32 -23.52
C PRO A 11 24.92 -7.45 -22.27
N SER A 12 25.50 -6.26 -22.41
CA SER A 12 25.65 -5.28 -21.32
C SER A 12 24.33 -4.66 -20.85
N GLU A 13 23.28 -4.71 -21.66
CA GLU A 13 21.93 -4.22 -21.33
C GLU A 13 21.09 -5.28 -20.61
N ILE A 14 21.52 -6.55 -20.67
CA ILE A 14 20.88 -7.66 -20.00
C ILE A 14 21.48 -7.78 -18.59
N THR A 15 20.62 -7.86 -17.57
CA THR A 15 21.10 -8.11 -16.20
C THR A 15 21.79 -9.48 -16.15
N PRO A 16 23.04 -9.57 -15.64
CA PRO A 16 23.72 -10.86 -15.51
C PRO A 16 22.91 -11.85 -14.68
N PRO A 17 22.87 -13.14 -15.05
CA PRO A 17 22.05 -14.14 -14.35
C PRO A 17 22.31 -14.23 -12.84
N ALA A 18 23.58 -14.08 -12.43
CA ALA A 18 23.97 -14.07 -11.02
C ALA A 18 23.32 -12.90 -10.25
N VAL A 19 23.34 -11.69 -10.82
CA VAL A 19 22.74 -10.49 -10.21
C VAL A 19 21.22 -10.64 -10.11
N TYR A 20 20.58 -11.23 -11.12
CA TYR A 20 19.16 -11.54 -11.07
C TYR A 20 18.85 -12.55 -9.95
N ALA A 21 19.63 -13.64 -9.86
CA ALA A 21 19.47 -14.68 -8.85
C ALA A 21 19.65 -14.13 -7.43
N ASP A 22 20.65 -13.29 -7.20
CA ASP A 22 20.90 -12.66 -5.90
C ASP A 22 19.76 -11.74 -5.48
N ARG A 23 19.21 -10.94 -6.41
CA ARG A 23 18.01 -10.12 -6.16
C ARG A 23 16.81 -10.98 -5.76
N ARG A 24 16.59 -12.11 -6.44
CA ARG A 24 15.49 -13.03 -6.11
C ARG A 24 15.70 -13.68 -4.73
N ARG A 25 16.93 -14.09 -4.41
CA ARG A 25 17.29 -14.65 -3.11
C ARG A 25 17.05 -13.63 -1.99
N PHE A 26 17.47 -12.37 -2.18
CA PHE A 26 17.21 -11.30 -1.22
C PHE A 26 15.72 -11.12 -0.96
N LEU A 27 14.91 -10.97 -2.01
CA LEU A 27 13.45 -10.80 -1.87
C LEU A 27 12.78 -11.99 -1.15
N GLN A 28 13.23 -13.22 -1.43
CA GLN A 28 12.73 -14.41 -0.75
C GLN A 28 13.06 -14.39 0.74
N LEU A 29 14.30 -14.06 1.10
CA LEU A 29 14.74 -14.00 2.50
C LEU A 29 14.03 -12.87 3.27
N THR A 30 13.92 -11.67 2.67
CA THR A 30 13.20 -10.55 3.26
C THR A 30 11.70 -10.86 3.40
N GLY A 31 11.08 -11.46 2.38
CA GLY A 31 9.68 -11.87 2.41
C GLY A 31 9.40 -12.93 3.48
N ALA A 32 10.27 -13.94 3.59
CA ALA A 32 10.17 -14.97 4.62
C ALA A 32 10.34 -14.39 6.03
N GLY A 33 11.30 -13.48 6.22
CA GLY A 33 11.49 -12.77 7.49
C GLY A 33 10.27 -11.93 7.89
N ALA A 34 9.71 -11.18 6.94
CA ALA A 34 8.50 -10.39 7.18
C ALA A 34 7.29 -11.28 7.51
N ALA A 35 7.11 -12.40 6.82
CA ALA A 35 6.05 -13.37 7.11
C ALA A 35 6.23 -14.03 8.49
N ALA A 36 7.46 -14.36 8.88
CA ALA A 36 7.73 -14.92 10.21
C ALA A 36 7.42 -13.92 11.33
N LEU A 37 7.78 -12.64 11.16
CA LEU A 37 7.43 -11.57 12.10
C LEU A 37 5.92 -11.36 12.20
N ALA A 38 5.21 -11.43 11.07
CA ALA A 38 3.75 -11.34 11.01
C ALA A 38 3.04 -12.47 11.74
N LEU A 39 3.53 -13.72 11.62
CA LEU A 39 2.99 -14.87 12.34
C LEU A 39 3.23 -14.79 13.85
N GLY A 40 4.30 -14.12 14.29
CA GLY A 40 4.59 -13.88 15.70
C GLY A 40 3.71 -12.82 16.35
N GLN A 41 3.12 -11.91 15.56
CA GLN A 41 2.19 -10.88 16.02
C GLN A 41 1.06 -10.63 15.00
N PRO A 42 0.06 -11.53 14.94
CA PRO A 42 -1.02 -11.46 13.94
C PRO A 42 -1.87 -10.17 14.00
N GLY A 43 -1.79 -9.39 15.08
CA GLY A 43 -2.44 -8.09 15.22
C GLY A 43 -1.59 -6.88 14.79
N ALA A 44 -0.27 -7.01 14.66
CA ALA A 44 0.62 -5.88 14.41
C ALA A 44 0.62 -5.38 12.96
N LEU A 45 0.30 -6.26 11.99
CA LEU A 45 0.19 -5.87 10.57
C LEU A 45 -1.03 -4.99 10.27
N PHE A 46 -2.08 -5.08 11.09
CA PHE A 46 -3.33 -4.34 10.91
C PHE A 46 -3.58 -3.31 12.02
N ALA A 47 -2.68 -3.23 13.00
CA ALA A 47 -2.70 -2.18 14.02
C ALA A 47 -2.17 -0.88 13.41
N ALA A 48 -2.95 -0.24 12.54
CA ALA A 48 -2.91 1.20 12.49
C ALA A 48 -3.31 1.67 13.91
N PRO A 49 -2.51 2.47 14.61
CA PRO A 49 -2.96 3.07 15.86
C PRO A 49 -4.29 3.76 15.54
N GLY A 50 -5.36 3.38 16.23
CA GLY A 50 -6.73 3.82 15.99
C GLY A 50 -6.96 5.29 16.37
N GLY A 51 -6.08 6.18 15.94
CA GLY A 51 -6.04 7.58 16.27
C GLY A 51 -5.12 8.33 15.31
N LEU A 52 -5.51 9.56 14.99
CA LEU A 52 -4.65 10.50 14.28
C LEU A 52 -3.37 10.71 15.09
N PRO A 53 -2.18 10.77 14.46
CA PRO A 53 -0.95 11.05 15.17
C PRO A 53 -0.95 12.50 15.69
N GLY A 54 -0.91 12.64 17.02
CA GLY A 54 -0.75 13.93 17.70
C GLY A 54 -2.06 14.61 18.14
N PRO A 55 -1.95 15.77 18.82
CA PRO A 55 -3.12 16.52 19.27
C PRO A 55 -3.92 17.03 18.07
N ILE A 56 -5.21 16.70 18.04
CA ILE A 56 -6.13 17.16 16.99
C ILE A 56 -6.36 18.66 17.19
N ALA A 57 -5.74 19.48 16.34
CA ALA A 57 -5.96 20.92 16.31
C ALA A 57 -7.17 21.25 15.42
N LYS A 58 -7.94 22.28 15.79
CA LYS A 58 -9.00 22.82 14.93
C LYS A 58 -8.38 23.44 13.68
N SER A 59 -8.90 23.08 12.51
CA SER A 59 -8.55 23.72 11.24
C SER A 59 -9.00 25.19 11.22
N PRO A 60 -8.32 26.10 10.50
CA PRO A 60 -8.83 27.44 10.20
C PRO A 60 -10.20 27.46 9.52
N LEU A 61 -10.62 26.33 8.93
CA LEU A 61 -11.93 26.13 8.31
C LEU A 61 -12.98 25.55 9.27
N SER A 62 -12.66 25.37 10.55
CA SER A 62 -13.61 24.82 11.52
C SER A 62 -14.71 25.83 11.82
N THR A 63 -15.96 25.37 11.87
CA THR A 63 -17.12 26.20 12.18
C THR A 63 -17.54 26.04 13.65
N LEU A 64 -18.51 26.85 14.08
CA LEU A 64 -19.18 26.73 15.38
C LEU A 64 -20.43 25.85 15.33
N GLU A 65 -20.77 25.33 14.15
CA GLU A 65 -21.94 24.47 13.96
C GLU A 65 -21.72 23.12 14.65
N GLU A 66 -22.81 22.53 15.13
CA GLU A 66 -22.77 21.22 15.74
C GLU A 66 -22.40 20.15 14.69
N PRO A 67 -21.33 19.36 14.90
CA PRO A 67 -20.96 18.31 13.95
C PRO A 67 -22.05 17.24 13.83
N THR A 68 -22.32 16.81 12.60
CA THR A 68 -23.19 15.65 12.36
C THR A 68 -22.66 14.41 13.06
N SER A 69 -23.55 13.61 13.63
CA SER A 69 -23.16 12.40 14.35
C SER A 69 -22.38 11.46 13.44
N ARG A 70 -21.36 10.77 13.97
CA ARG A 70 -20.56 9.81 13.19
C ARG A 70 -21.45 8.75 12.54
N LYS A 71 -22.51 8.32 13.23
CA LYS A 71 -23.45 7.32 12.73
C LYS A 71 -24.04 7.79 11.41
N ASP A 72 -24.63 8.98 11.40
CA ASP A 72 -25.29 9.51 10.21
C ASP A 72 -24.31 9.78 9.08
N VAL A 73 -23.09 10.25 9.39
CA VAL A 73 -22.02 10.44 8.39
C VAL A 73 -21.69 9.14 7.63
N VAL A 74 -21.71 7.99 8.31
CA VAL A 74 -21.35 6.71 7.67
C VAL A 74 -22.55 5.94 7.12
N SER A 75 -23.78 6.25 7.55
CA SER A 75 -24.99 5.49 7.20
C SER A 75 -25.96 6.24 6.28
N TYR A 76 -26.01 7.58 6.37
CA TYR A 76 -27.01 8.39 5.68
C TYR A 76 -26.42 9.03 4.42
N ASN A 77 -26.11 8.20 3.42
CA ASN A 77 -25.40 8.61 2.21
C ASN A 77 -26.22 8.39 0.93
N ASN A 78 -25.99 9.21 -0.09
CA ASN A 78 -26.48 8.97 -1.44
C ASN A 78 -25.40 8.26 -2.24
N TYR A 79 -25.33 6.92 -2.12
CA TYR A 79 -24.38 6.10 -2.84
C TYR A 79 -25.10 5.05 -3.69
N TYR A 80 -25.64 5.51 -4.82
CA TYR A 80 -26.59 4.76 -5.65
C TYR A 80 -26.03 3.46 -6.23
N GLU A 81 -24.72 3.40 -6.43
CA GLU A 81 -23.98 2.22 -6.85
C GLU A 81 -24.13 1.04 -5.88
N PHE A 82 -24.47 1.32 -4.62
CA PHE A 82 -24.63 0.34 -3.54
C PHE A 82 -26.08 0.25 -3.03
N GLY A 83 -27.01 1.00 -3.63
CA GLY A 83 -28.43 0.99 -3.30
C GLY A 83 -29.02 2.39 -3.07
N THR A 84 -30.34 2.46 -3.04
CA THR A 84 -31.09 3.71 -2.84
C THR A 84 -31.42 3.99 -1.37
N ASP A 85 -31.44 2.94 -0.54
CA ASP A 85 -31.78 3.01 0.87
C ASP A 85 -30.72 3.76 1.69
N LYS A 86 -31.13 4.37 2.79
CA LYS A 86 -30.26 4.97 3.81
C LYS A 86 -30.22 4.01 5.00
N ARG A 87 -29.08 3.37 5.28
CA ARG A 87 -28.95 2.34 6.33
C ARG A 87 -27.69 2.55 7.15
#